data_AF-A0A7Y3M942-F1
#
_entry.id   AF-A0A7Y3M942-F1
#
_cell.length_a   1.000
_cell.length_b   1.000
_cell.length_c   1.000
_cell.angle_alpha   90.00
_cell.angle_beta   90.00
_cell.angle_gamma   90.00
#
_symmetry.space_group_name_H-M   'P 1'
#
loop_
_entity.id
_entity.type
_entity.pdbx_description
1 polymer ?
#
loop_
_entity_poly.entity_id
_entity_poly.type
_entity_poly.pdbx_seq_one_letter_code
_entity_poly.pdbx_strand_id
1 'polypeptide(L)'
;MSQLALVGPTSPRFVSDEHYPHGLDEADVRAVISGERRDRPANRRVVMERCFHKLPSMQMLDWVWQNSMQCPAYVGIQLMEALIAEDLIDLLPQISVPAAIFQGRYDSFCPPEGAEFMAERIPEAEVVMFEALGHAPHLEDAEAFNDRFGEFLARA
;
A
#
# COMPACT_ATOMS: atom_id res chain seq x y z
N MET A 1 2.80 -20.92 15.10
CA MET A 1 2.73 -21.34 13.68
C MET A 1 3.21 -20.19 12.78
N SER A 2 3.27 -20.33 11.46
CA SER A 2 3.58 -19.20 10.55
C SER A 2 2.31 -18.42 10.21
N GLN A 3 2.39 -17.09 10.15
CA GLN A 3 1.31 -16.17 9.77
C GLN A 3 1.85 -15.10 8.81
N LEU A 4 0.97 -14.46 8.04
CA LEU A 4 1.30 -13.38 7.10
C LEU A 4 0.61 -12.07 7.49
N ALA A 5 1.37 -11.00 7.63
CA ALA A 5 0.80 -9.65 7.80
C ALA A 5 1.12 -8.79 6.58
N LEU A 6 0.07 -8.26 5.96
CA LEU A 6 0.14 -7.36 4.82
C LEU A 6 -0.25 -5.96 5.31
N VAL A 7 0.69 -5.00 5.28
CA VAL A 7 0.50 -3.66 5.86
C VAL A 7 0.49 -2.61 4.77
N GLY A 8 -0.65 -1.97 4.54
CA GLY A 8 -0.87 -1.09 3.38
C GLY A 8 -0.43 -1.76 2.08
N PRO A 9 -0.81 -3.03 1.82
CA PRO A 9 -0.26 -3.74 0.68
C PRO A 9 -0.64 -3.03 -0.61
N THR A 10 0.29 -2.97 -1.56
CA THR A 10 -0.08 -2.75 -2.94
C THR A 10 -0.98 -3.89 -3.34
N SER A 11 -2.23 -3.57 -3.69
CA SER A 11 -3.25 -4.54 -4.07
C SER A 11 -2.75 -5.50 -5.16
N PRO A 12 -3.37 -6.69 -5.38
CA PRO A 12 -2.78 -7.79 -6.16
C PRO A 12 -2.50 -7.40 -7.61
N ARG A 13 -3.15 -6.34 -8.07
CA ARG A 13 -2.84 -5.57 -9.27
C ARG A 13 -2.97 -4.09 -8.90
N PHE A 14 -2.07 -3.24 -9.41
CA PHE A 14 -2.03 -1.82 -9.01
C PHE A 14 -2.90 -0.90 -9.85
N VAL A 15 -3.06 -1.22 -11.13
CA VAL A 15 -3.93 -0.48 -12.05
C VAL A 15 -5.22 -1.25 -12.30
N SER A 16 -6.32 -0.53 -12.52
CA SER A 16 -7.62 -1.14 -12.81
C SER A 16 -7.73 -1.63 -14.25
N ASP A 17 -8.51 -2.68 -14.45
CA ASP A 17 -8.97 -3.15 -15.76
C ASP A 17 -10.36 -3.83 -15.64
N GLU A 18 -10.79 -4.51 -16.70
CA GLU A 18 -12.07 -5.22 -16.72
C GLU A 18 -12.17 -6.38 -15.71
N HIS A 19 -11.04 -6.99 -15.33
CA HIS A 19 -10.98 -8.13 -14.40
C HIS A 19 -10.72 -7.69 -12.95
N TYR A 20 -10.11 -6.52 -12.76
CA TYR A 20 -9.83 -5.93 -11.46
C TYR A 20 -10.16 -4.43 -11.46
N PRO A 21 -11.40 -4.03 -11.11
CA PRO A 21 -11.83 -2.63 -11.18
C PRO A 21 -11.35 -1.78 -9.98
N HIS A 22 -10.64 -2.37 -9.00
CA HIS A 22 -10.31 -1.71 -7.74
C HIS A 22 -8.93 -1.01 -7.73
N GLY A 23 -8.17 -1.10 -8.82
CA GLY A 23 -6.87 -0.43 -8.97
C GLY A 23 -6.98 1.04 -9.37
N LEU A 24 -5.84 1.72 -9.44
CA LEU A 24 -5.75 3.11 -9.91
C LEU A 24 -5.91 3.21 -11.43
N ASP A 25 -6.21 4.41 -11.92
CA ASP A 25 -6.11 4.70 -13.36
C ASP A 25 -4.63 4.65 -13.80
N GLU A 26 -4.33 3.88 -14.84
CA GLU A 26 -2.96 3.72 -15.35
C GLU A 26 -2.35 5.08 -15.78
N ALA A 27 -3.15 5.99 -16.34
CA ALA A 27 -2.68 7.31 -16.75
C ALA A 27 -2.20 8.14 -15.54
N ASP A 28 -2.89 8.04 -14.39
CA ASP A 28 -2.48 8.71 -13.16
C ASP A 28 -1.16 8.14 -12.62
N VAL A 29 -0.98 6.81 -12.66
CA VAL A 29 0.28 6.18 -12.26
C VAL A 29 1.42 6.58 -13.21
N ARG A 30 1.17 6.61 -14.52
CA ARG A 30 2.14 7.07 -15.53
C ARG A 30 2.47 8.56 -15.39
N ALA A 31 1.54 9.39 -14.92
CA ALA A 31 1.79 10.78 -14.59
C ALA A 31 2.79 10.91 -13.43
N VAL A 32 2.71 10.04 -12.41
CA VAL A 32 3.69 10.00 -11.33
C VAL A 32 5.08 9.60 -11.85
N ILE A 33 5.18 8.62 -12.74
CA ILE A 33 6.46 8.24 -13.39
C ILE A 33 7.04 9.41 -14.19
N SER A 34 6.20 10.11 -14.94
CA SER A 34 6.60 11.28 -15.73
C SER A 34 7.06 12.43 -14.84
N GLY A 35 6.40 12.64 -13.70
CA GLY A 35 6.80 13.59 -12.66
C GLY A 35 8.15 13.25 -12.05
N GLU A 36 8.40 11.97 -11.77
CA GLU A 36 9.69 11.48 -11.24
C GLU A 36 10.84 11.75 -12.21
N ARG A 37 10.60 11.66 -13.53
CA ARG A 37 11.61 12.01 -14.55
C ARG A 37 11.88 13.51 -14.65
N ARG A 38 10.86 14.34 -14.39
CA ARG A 38 10.92 15.80 -14.58
C ARG A 38 11.49 16.53 -13.35
N ASP A 39 10.91 16.30 -12.19
CA ASP A 39 11.30 16.91 -10.92
C ASP A 39 11.07 15.88 -9.81
N ARG A 40 12.06 15.01 -9.67
CA ARG A 40 12.03 13.92 -8.70
C ARG A 40 11.80 14.39 -7.27
N PRO A 41 12.60 15.34 -6.71
CA PRO A 41 12.38 15.83 -5.35
C PRO A 41 10.94 16.29 -5.08
N ALA A 42 10.39 17.15 -5.96
CA ALA A 42 9.05 17.70 -5.78
C ALA A 42 7.96 16.64 -5.98
N ASN A 43 8.06 15.82 -7.04
CA ASN A 43 7.12 14.75 -7.31
C ASN A 43 7.07 13.74 -6.15
N ARG A 44 8.24 13.30 -5.68
CA ARG A 44 8.35 12.35 -4.58
C ARG A 44 7.73 12.91 -3.29
N ARG A 45 7.85 14.22 -3.03
CA ARG A 45 7.24 14.86 -1.86
C ARG A 45 5.72 14.74 -1.89
N VAL A 46 5.10 15.04 -3.02
CA VAL A 46 3.65 14.92 -3.20
C VAL A 46 3.19 13.47 -3.04
N VAL A 47 3.93 12.50 -3.59
CA VAL A 47 3.58 11.07 -3.44
C VAL A 47 3.69 10.62 -1.98
N MET A 48 4.75 11.02 -1.25
CA MET A 48 4.90 10.62 0.15
C MET A 48 3.85 11.26 1.06
N GLU A 49 3.39 12.48 0.75
CA GLU A 49 2.29 13.12 1.46
C GLU A 49 0.98 12.34 1.29
N ARG A 50 0.71 11.83 0.08
CA ARG A 50 -0.47 11.01 -0.23
C ARG A 50 -0.53 9.66 0.51
N CYS A 51 0.56 9.22 1.15
CA CYS A 51 0.53 8.03 1.99
C CYS A 51 -0.30 8.22 3.28
N PHE A 52 -0.58 9.47 3.65
CA PHE A 52 -1.26 9.82 4.89
C PHE A 52 -2.64 10.40 4.60
N HIS A 53 -3.64 10.01 5.41
CA HIS A 53 -4.93 10.69 5.40
C HIS A 53 -4.88 11.97 6.25
N LYS A 54 -4.34 11.86 7.47
CA LYS A 54 -4.02 12.99 8.33
C LYS A 54 -2.58 13.43 8.06
N LEU A 55 -2.39 14.68 7.65
CA LEU A 55 -1.06 15.22 7.41
C LEU A 55 -0.18 15.05 8.66
N PRO A 56 0.96 14.35 8.55
CA PRO A 56 1.85 14.16 9.67
C PRO A 56 2.64 15.44 9.96
N SER A 57 3.46 15.43 11.01
CA SER A 57 4.40 16.53 11.24
C SER A 57 5.35 16.72 10.04
N MET A 58 5.83 17.94 9.85
CA MET A 58 6.82 18.21 8.79
C MET A 58 8.07 17.36 8.94
N GLN A 59 8.50 17.07 10.19
CA GLN A 59 9.65 16.20 10.46
C GLN A 59 9.41 14.76 10.00
N MET A 60 8.19 14.23 10.21
CA MET A 60 7.83 12.90 9.73
C MET A 60 7.79 12.88 8.19
N LEU A 61 7.16 13.88 7.57
CA LEU A 61 7.08 13.95 6.11
C LEU A 61 8.47 14.12 5.47
N ASP A 62 9.35 14.92 6.08
CA ASP A 62 10.76 15.06 5.69
C ASP A 62 11.49 13.72 5.80
N TRP A 63 11.30 12.99 6.90
CA TRP A 63 11.92 11.69 7.11
C TRP A 63 11.46 10.65 6.07
N VAL A 64 10.15 10.52 5.84
CA VAL A 64 9.61 9.59 4.81
C VAL A 64 10.12 9.96 3.43
N TRP A 65 10.12 11.26 3.10
CA TRP A 65 10.67 11.74 1.84
C TRP A 65 12.16 11.39 1.70
N GLN A 66 13.00 11.69 2.70
CA GLN A 66 14.42 11.34 2.68
C GLN A 66 14.64 9.83 2.54
N ASN A 67 13.85 9.02 3.26
CA ASN A 67 13.93 7.57 3.17
C ASN A 67 13.61 7.08 1.74
N SER A 68 12.54 7.59 1.14
CA SER A 68 12.16 7.25 -0.24
C SER A 68 13.21 7.67 -1.28
N MET A 69 13.95 8.75 -1.02
CA MET A 69 14.99 9.26 -1.90
C MET A 69 16.27 8.42 -1.91
N GLN A 70 16.43 7.47 -0.96
CA GLN A 70 17.56 6.54 -0.95
C GLN A 70 17.54 5.55 -2.12
N CYS A 71 16.36 5.24 -2.66
CA CYS A 71 16.25 4.43 -3.88
C CYS A 71 16.75 5.24 -5.09
N PRO A 72 17.64 4.74 -5.97
CA PRO A 72 18.00 5.45 -7.19
C PRO A 72 16.80 5.67 -8.11
N ALA A 73 16.72 6.83 -8.77
CA ALA A 73 15.56 7.22 -9.57
C ALA A 73 15.17 6.19 -10.64
N TYR A 74 16.18 5.65 -11.36
CA TYR A 74 15.93 4.66 -12.41
C TYR A 74 15.38 3.34 -11.86
N VAL A 75 15.80 2.93 -10.65
CA VAL A 75 15.27 1.74 -9.95
C VAL A 75 13.83 2.01 -9.56
N GLY A 76 13.55 3.14 -8.92
CA GLY A 76 12.19 3.51 -8.51
C GLY A 76 11.22 3.56 -9.70
N ILE A 77 11.66 4.10 -10.84
CA ILE A 77 10.86 4.12 -12.07
C ILE A 77 10.61 2.70 -12.59
N GLN A 78 11.63 1.84 -12.64
CA GLN A 78 11.46 0.44 -13.06
C GLN A 78 10.51 -0.34 -12.14
N LEU A 79 10.58 -0.10 -10.82
CA LEU A 79 9.64 -0.70 -9.87
C LEU A 79 8.20 -0.25 -10.11
N MET A 80 7.98 1.03 -10.46
CA MET A 80 6.64 1.51 -10.82
C MET A 80 6.14 0.93 -12.14
N GLU A 81 7.00 0.80 -13.16
CA GLU A 81 6.63 0.14 -14.42
C GLU A 81 6.30 -1.34 -14.20
N ALA A 82 7.06 -2.04 -13.36
CA ALA A 82 6.74 -3.41 -12.96
C ALA A 82 5.39 -3.47 -12.24
N LEU A 83 5.14 -2.57 -11.28
CA LEU A 83 3.89 -2.52 -10.54
C LEU A 83 2.65 -2.29 -11.45
N ILE A 84 2.78 -1.53 -12.54
CA ILE A 84 1.72 -1.38 -13.56
C ILE A 84 1.47 -2.70 -14.30
N ALA A 85 2.53 -3.44 -14.62
CA ALA A 85 2.46 -4.63 -15.46
C ALA A 85 2.09 -5.91 -14.70
N GLU A 86 2.32 -5.95 -13.39
CA GLU A 86 2.12 -7.17 -12.60
C GLU A 86 0.66 -7.46 -12.30
N ASP A 87 0.32 -8.75 -12.39
CA ASP A 87 -0.96 -9.31 -11.99
C ASP A 87 -0.71 -10.53 -11.10
N LEU A 88 -1.03 -10.39 -9.82
CA LEU A 88 -0.79 -11.41 -8.80
C LEU A 88 -2.10 -12.03 -8.29
N ILE A 89 -3.23 -11.80 -8.97
CA ILE A 89 -4.56 -12.28 -8.51
C ILE A 89 -4.56 -13.80 -8.34
N ASP A 90 -3.99 -14.53 -9.30
CA ASP A 90 -3.91 -16.00 -9.28
C ASP A 90 -2.96 -16.57 -8.21
N LEU A 91 -2.16 -15.71 -7.56
CA LEU A 91 -1.30 -16.11 -6.45
C LEU A 91 -2.01 -16.04 -5.09
N LEU A 92 -3.10 -15.28 -4.97
CA LEU A 92 -3.84 -15.12 -3.71
C LEU A 92 -4.30 -16.45 -3.10
N PRO A 93 -4.87 -17.41 -3.87
CA PRO A 93 -5.29 -18.69 -3.32
C PRO A 93 -4.12 -19.60 -2.87
N GLN A 94 -2.89 -19.25 -3.25
CA GLN A 94 -1.68 -20.00 -2.89
C GLN A 94 -1.15 -19.62 -1.50
N ILE A 95 -1.67 -18.54 -0.89
CA ILE A 95 -1.33 -18.15 0.48
C ILE A 95 -2.00 -19.14 1.44
N SER A 96 -1.21 -20.08 1.96
CA SER A 96 -1.68 -21.19 2.79
C SER A 96 -1.51 -20.98 4.31
N VAL A 97 -1.27 -19.75 4.74
CA VAL A 97 -1.10 -19.37 6.16
C VAL A 97 -2.14 -18.30 6.52
N PRO A 98 -2.56 -18.21 7.80
CA PRO A 98 -3.44 -17.14 8.24
C PRO A 98 -2.85 -15.77 7.88
N ALA A 99 -3.67 -14.93 7.27
CA ALA A 99 -3.27 -13.62 6.78
C ALA A 99 -4.13 -12.50 7.40
N ALA A 100 -3.51 -11.37 7.70
CA ALA A 100 -4.22 -10.14 8.05
C ALA A 100 -3.77 -9.00 7.11
N ILE A 101 -4.76 -8.31 6.54
CA ILE A 101 -4.56 -7.15 5.67
C ILE A 101 -4.88 -5.89 6.47
N PHE A 102 -3.85 -5.15 6.87
CA PHE A 102 -3.96 -3.90 7.62
C PHE A 102 -4.10 -2.74 6.65
N GLN A 103 -5.32 -2.20 6.53
CA GLN A 103 -5.70 -1.25 5.49
C GLN A 103 -6.30 0.01 6.09
N GLY A 104 -5.89 1.19 5.60
CA GLY A 104 -6.58 2.44 5.93
C GLY A 104 -7.79 2.68 5.04
N ARG A 105 -8.90 3.14 5.63
CA ARG A 105 -10.16 3.46 4.92
C ARG A 105 -9.99 4.56 3.86
N TYR A 106 -9.01 5.44 4.06
CA TYR A 106 -8.72 6.59 3.21
C TYR A 106 -7.40 6.44 2.43
N ASP A 107 -6.95 5.21 2.21
CA ASP A 107 -5.78 4.95 1.38
C ASP A 107 -6.00 5.43 -0.06
N SER A 108 -5.15 6.36 -0.50
CA SER A 108 -5.24 7.00 -1.82
C SER A 108 -4.49 6.25 -2.93
N PHE A 109 -3.82 5.16 -2.59
CA PHE A 109 -3.10 4.28 -3.52
C PHE A 109 -3.82 2.96 -3.73
N CYS A 110 -4.36 2.39 -2.66
CA CYS A 110 -5.04 1.09 -2.67
C CYS A 110 -6.43 1.24 -2.02
N PRO A 111 -7.49 1.40 -2.83
CA PRO A 111 -8.86 1.50 -2.31
C PRO A 111 -9.22 0.30 -1.41
N PRO A 112 -10.02 0.48 -0.35
CA PRO A 112 -10.44 -0.58 0.57
C PRO A 112 -11.00 -1.83 -0.10
N GLU A 113 -11.70 -1.66 -1.22
CA GLU A 113 -12.29 -2.73 -2.01
C GLU A 113 -11.24 -3.71 -2.55
N GLY A 114 -10.00 -3.26 -2.77
CA GLY A 114 -8.89 -4.13 -3.14
C GLY A 114 -8.46 -5.06 -2.00
N ALA A 115 -8.49 -4.58 -0.75
CA ALA A 115 -8.20 -5.40 0.42
C ALA A 115 -9.32 -6.44 0.67
N GLU A 116 -10.58 -6.04 0.49
CA GLU A 116 -11.73 -6.95 0.54
C GLU A 116 -11.62 -8.05 -0.54
N PHE A 117 -11.32 -7.64 -1.79
CA PHE A 117 -11.10 -8.56 -2.90
C PHE A 117 -10.01 -9.60 -2.60
N MET A 118 -8.91 -9.17 -1.96
CA MET A 118 -7.84 -10.07 -1.53
C MET A 118 -8.32 -11.04 -0.45
N ALA A 119 -9.02 -10.54 0.58
CA ALA A 119 -9.50 -11.37 1.69
C ALA A 119 -10.50 -12.44 1.24
N GLU A 120 -11.31 -12.16 0.22
CA GLU A 120 -12.21 -13.15 -0.39
C GLU A 120 -11.47 -14.30 -1.10
N ARG A 121 -10.22 -14.10 -1.51
CA ARG A 121 -9.44 -15.04 -2.34
C ARG A 121 -8.32 -15.73 -1.59
N ILE A 122 -7.90 -15.19 -0.46
CA ILE A 122 -6.96 -15.82 0.46
C ILE A 122 -7.76 -16.72 1.43
N PRO A 123 -7.49 -18.03 1.51
CA PRO A 123 -8.32 -18.99 2.27
C PRO A 123 -8.58 -18.63 3.74
N GLU A 124 -7.59 -18.06 4.42
CA GLU A 124 -7.65 -17.69 5.84
C GLU A 124 -7.21 -16.23 6.03
N ALA A 125 -7.90 -15.29 5.40
CA ALA A 125 -7.62 -13.87 5.53
C ALA A 125 -8.69 -13.09 6.30
N GLU A 126 -8.25 -12.06 7.03
CA GLU A 126 -9.09 -11.01 7.57
C GLU A 126 -8.59 -9.62 7.10
N VAL A 127 -9.50 -8.67 6.97
CA VAL A 127 -9.16 -7.25 6.77
C VAL A 127 -9.24 -6.55 8.11
N VAL A 128 -8.13 -5.96 8.54
CA VAL A 128 -8.06 -5.05 9.68
C VAL A 128 -8.15 -3.63 9.13
N MET A 129 -9.37 -3.12 9.05
CA MET A 129 -9.66 -1.77 8.54
C MET A 129 -9.43 -0.71 9.62
N PHE A 130 -8.68 0.34 9.28
CA PHE A 130 -8.51 1.54 10.09
C PHE A 130 -9.36 2.67 9.52
N GLU A 131 -10.49 2.96 10.18
CA GLU A 131 -11.55 3.85 9.68
C GLU A 131 -11.13 5.32 9.47
N ALA A 132 -9.98 5.74 10.00
CA ALA A 132 -9.54 7.13 9.96
C ALA A 132 -8.10 7.31 9.48
N LEU A 133 -7.52 6.31 8.81
CA LEU A 133 -6.11 6.31 8.35
C LEU A 133 -5.99 6.13 6.83
N GLY A 134 -4.84 6.53 6.29
CA GLY A 134 -4.46 6.35 4.89
C GLY A 134 -3.62 5.09 4.64
N HIS A 135 -2.72 5.17 3.66
CA HIS A 135 -1.91 4.06 3.18
C HIS A 135 -0.90 3.52 4.19
N ALA A 136 -0.41 4.37 5.09
CA ALA A 136 0.62 4.01 6.06
C ALA A 136 0.07 3.99 7.51
N PRO A 137 -0.83 3.06 7.87
CA PRO A 137 -1.46 3.05 9.20
C PRO A 137 -0.44 2.95 10.34
N HIS A 138 0.64 2.19 10.13
CA HIS A 138 1.76 2.05 11.07
C HIS A 138 2.56 3.34 11.32
N LEU A 139 2.51 4.32 10.42
CA LEU A 139 3.13 5.64 10.60
C LEU A 139 2.12 6.70 11.05
N GLU A 140 0.86 6.57 10.64
CA GLU A 140 -0.18 7.55 10.91
C GLU A 140 -0.76 7.40 12.33
N ASP A 141 -0.93 6.17 12.81
CA ASP A 141 -1.36 5.86 14.18
C ASP A 141 -0.68 4.56 14.66
N ALA A 142 0.57 4.71 15.10
CA ALA A 142 1.39 3.58 15.51
C ALA A 142 0.81 2.82 16.72
N GLU A 143 0.11 3.51 17.63
CA GLU A 143 -0.50 2.88 18.81
C GLU A 143 -1.64 1.96 18.37
N ALA A 144 -2.62 2.50 17.64
CA ALA A 144 -3.73 1.71 17.14
C ALA A 144 -3.24 0.57 16.23
N PHE A 145 -2.26 0.82 15.36
CA PHE A 145 -1.68 -0.22 14.52
C PHE A 145 -1.03 -1.33 15.36
N ASN A 146 -0.18 -0.98 16.33
CA ASN A 146 0.54 -1.95 17.15
C ASN A 146 -0.39 -2.81 18.00
N ASP A 147 -1.49 -2.25 18.51
CA ASP A 147 -2.50 -2.99 19.26
C ASP A 147 -3.13 -4.07 18.37
N ARG A 148 -3.63 -3.70 17.19
CA ARG A 148 -4.25 -4.65 16.25
C ARG A 148 -3.25 -5.67 15.72
N PHE A 149 -2.01 -5.24 15.46
CA PHE A 149 -0.93 -6.11 15.02
C PHE A 149 -0.54 -7.12 16.11
N GLY A 150 -0.44 -6.67 17.36
CA GLY A 150 -0.19 -7.53 18.52
C GLY A 150 -1.29 -8.56 18.75
N GLU A 151 -2.56 -8.15 18.63
CA GLU A 151 -3.71 -9.08 18.69
C GLU A 151 -3.64 -10.17 17.61
N PHE A 152 -3.19 -9.84 16.39
CA PHE A 152 -3.02 -10.81 15.31
C PHE A 152 -1.88 -11.80 15.61
N LEU A 153 -0.73 -11.30 16.07
CA LEU A 153 0.43 -12.12 16.42
C LEU A 153 0.14 -13.08 17.60
N ALA A 154 -0.71 -12.68 18.54
CA ALA A 154 -1.06 -13.49 19.71
C ALA A 154 -1.95 -14.71 19.37
N ARG A 155 -2.48 -14.81 18.13
CA ARG A 155 -3.32 -15.94 17.68
C ARG A 155 -2.50 -17.15 17.19
N ALA A 156 -1.16 -17.03 17.13
CA ALA A 156 -0.22 -17.98 16.49
C ALA A 156 0.21 -19.18 17.34
#